data_AF-A0A915CC67-F1
#
_entry.id   AF-A0A915CC67-F1
#
_cell.length_a   1.000
_cell.length_b   1.000
_cell.length_c   1.000
_cell.angle_alpha   90.00
_cell.angle_beta   90.00
_cell.angle_gamma   90.00
#
_symmetry.space_group_name_H-M   'P 1'
#
loop_
_entity.id
_entity.type
_entity.pdbx_description
1 polymer ?
#
loop_
_entity_poly.entity_id
_entity_poly.type
_entity_poly.pdbx_seq_one_letter_code
_entity_poly.pdbx_strand_id
1 'polypeptide(L)'
;LLLDLILIDGLPWRKVSDKNEVLKVKEECRAKHRDKLLRSFKCKEEFGKIMDYVDSLHYEDRVDYSYIYEMLKTAASVCDLRLSDPYDWEESGAIKGKK
;
A
#
# COMPACT_ATOMS: atom_id res chain seq x y z
N LEU A 1 -7.69 -0.56 2.09
CA LEU A 1 -7.27 0.18 3.30
C LEU A 1 -5.90 0.84 3.06
N LEU A 2 -4.79 0.14 2.85
CA LEU A 2 -3.49 0.81 2.57
C LEU A 2 -3.47 1.62 1.25
N LEU A 3 -3.80 0.99 0.11
CA LEU A 3 -3.87 1.71 -1.18
C LEU A 3 -4.90 2.85 -1.17
N ASP A 4 -5.94 2.75 -0.35
CA ASP A 4 -6.99 3.78 -0.27
C ASP A 4 -6.51 5.04 0.47
N LEU A 5 -5.58 4.88 1.43
CA LEU A 5 -4.92 5.99 2.12
C LEU A 5 -3.90 6.70 1.23
N ILE A 6 -3.25 5.96 0.33
CA ILE A 6 -2.16 6.46 -0.50
C ILE A 6 -2.68 7.08 -1.81
N LEU A 7 -3.79 6.58 -2.35
CA LEU A 7 -4.39 7.09 -3.57
C LEU A 7 -5.25 8.31 -3.27
N ILE A 8 -4.80 9.48 -3.71
CA ILE A 8 -5.52 10.77 -3.55
C ILE A 8 -6.95 10.69 -4.11
N ASP A 9 -7.13 10.00 -5.24
CA ASP A 9 -8.44 9.82 -5.89
C ASP A 9 -9.28 8.66 -5.29
N GLY A 10 -8.70 7.91 -4.34
CA GLY A 10 -9.26 6.70 -3.75
C GLY A 10 -9.25 5.48 -4.68
N LEU A 11 -9.80 4.36 -4.20
CA LEU A 11 -9.88 3.13 -5.00
C LEU A 11 -10.78 3.29 -6.25
N PRO A 12 -10.45 2.66 -7.39
CA PRO A 12 -11.24 2.77 -8.63
C PRO A 12 -12.70 2.33 -8.49
N TRP A 13 -12.98 1.37 -7.61
CA TRP A 13 -14.32 0.86 -7.33
C TRP A 13 -15.01 1.56 -6.14
N ARG A 14 -14.50 2.69 -5.62
CA ARG A 14 -15.05 3.38 -4.45
C ARG A 14 -16.53 3.77 -4.60
N LYS A 15 -16.98 4.06 -5.83
CA LYS A 15 -18.36 4.49 -6.14
C LYS A 15 -19.26 3.36 -6.63
N VAL A 16 -18.74 2.13 -6.75
CA VAL A 16 -19.49 0.99 -7.28
C VAL A 16 -20.16 0.25 -6.13
N SER A 17 -21.48 0.07 -6.22
CA SER A 17 -22.26 -0.61 -5.17
C SER A 17 -22.52 -2.09 -5.48
N ASP A 18 -22.56 -2.47 -6.76
CA ASP A 18 -22.77 -3.85 -7.18
C ASP A 18 -21.53 -4.71 -6.93
N LYS A 19 -21.72 -5.87 -6.28
CA LYS A 19 -20.63 -6.76 -5.89
C LYS A 19 -19.88 -7.36 -7.08
N ASN A 20 -20.60 -7.72 -8.16
CA ASN A 20 -20.01 -8.34 -9.35
C ASN A 20 -19.25 -7.30 -10.17
N GLU A 21 -19.75 -6.07 -10.24
CA GLU A 21 -19.01 -4.96 -10.85
C GLU A 21 -17.74 -4.64 -10.07
N VAL A 22 -17.79 -4.60 -8.74
CA VAL A 22 -16.59 -4.42 -7.89
C VAL A 22 -15.56 -5.52 -8.15
N LEU A 23 -16.00 -6.79 -8.27
CA LEU A 23 -15.12 -7.92 -8.60
C LEU A 23 -14.42 -7.69 -9.94
N LYS A 24 -15.18 -7.36 -10.99
CA LYS A 24 -14.63 -7.13 -12.33
C LYS A 24 -13.60 -5.99 -12.35
N VAL A 25 -13.92 -4.86 -11.71
CA VAL A 25 -13.00 -3.72 -11.65
C VAL A 25 -11.73 -4.09 -10.88
N LYS A 26 -11.83 -4.88 -9.81
CA LYS A 26 -10.65 -5.38 -9.07
C LYS A 26 -9.76 -6.27 -9.95
N GLU A 27 -10.33 -7.22 -10.68
CA GLU A 27 -9.58 -8.11 -11.57
C GLU A 27 -8.89 -7.34 -12.70
N GLU A 28 -9.60 -6.43 -13.36
CA GLU A 28 -9.03 -5.56 -14.41
C GLU A 28 -7.90 -4.68 -13.87
N CYS A 29 -8.07 -4.14 -12.66
CA CYS A 29 -7.06 -3.37 -11.95
C CYS A 29 -5.82 -4.20 -11.66
N ARG A 30 -6.00 -5.43 -11.18
CA ARG A 30 -4.89 -6.35 -10.85
C ARG A 30 -4.10 -6.79 -12.09
N ALA A 31 -4.80 -7.10 -13.18
CA ALA A 31 -4.20 -7.69 -14.38
C ALA A 31 -3.70 -6.68 -15.43
N LYS A 32 -4.43 -5.58 -15.66
CA LYS A 32 -4.18 -4.68 -16.81
C LYS A 32 -3.79 -3.25 -16.41
N HIS A 33 -4.13 -2.84 -15.20
CA HIS A 33 -4.00 -1.43 -14.79
C HIS A 33 -3.18 -1.25 -13.52
N ARG A 34 -2.42 -2.27 -13.11
CA ARG A 34 -1.58 -2.22 -11.92
C ARG A 34 -0.58 -1.05 -11.94
N ASP A 35 0.07 -0.84 -13.07
CA ASP A 35 0.99 0.30 -13.24
C ASP A 35 0.28 1.64 -13.15
N LYS A 36 -0.99 1.71 -13.55
CA LYS A 36 -1.80 2.93 -13.43
C LYS A 36 -2.19 3.18 -11.98
N LEU A 37 -2.49 2.12 -11.21
CA LEU A 37 -2.79 2.22 -9.79
C LEU A 37 -1.59 2.73 -9.00
N LEU A 38 -0.39 2.23 -9.31
CA LEU A 38 0.82 2.59 -8.58
C LEU A 38 1.57 3.80 -9.17
N ARG A 39 1.10 4.37 -10.28
CA ARG A 39 1.85 5.41 -11.04
C ARG A 39 2.23 6.61 -10.19
N SER A 40 1.32 7.04 -9.32
CA SER A 40 1.48 8.22 -8.48
C SER A 40 2.38 7.98 -7.26
N PHE A 41 2.93 6.77 -7.12
CA PHE A 41 3.61 6.34 -5.91
C PHE A 41 5.12 6.17 -6.11
N LYS A 42 5.90 6.79 -5.21
CA LYS A 42 7.38 6.79 -5.30
C LYS A 42 7.97 5.38 -5.14
N CYS A 43 7.48 4.59 -4.17
CA CYS A 43 7.91 3.21 -3.95
C CYS A 43 6.97 2.19 -4.63
N LYS A 44 6.62 2.46 -5.89
CA LYS A 44 5.80 1.57 -6.73
C LYS A 44 6.44 0.19 -6.96
N GLU A 45 7.77 0.12 -6.97
CA GLU A 45 8.50 -1.12 -7.25
C GLU A 45 8.45 -2.08 -6.06
N GLU A 46 8.64 -1.58 -4.84
CA GLU A 46 8.55 -2.35 -3.60
C GLU A 46 7.13 -2.85 -3.39
N PHE A 47 6.14 -1.99 -3.60
CA PHE A 47 4.74 -2.38 -3.52
C PHE A 47 4.33 -3.31 -4.66
N GLY A 48 4.95 -3.15 -5.84
CA GLY A 48 4.90 -4.13 -6.92
C GLY A 48 5.29 -5.50 -6.38
N LYS A 49 6.50 -5.65 -5.85
CA LYS A 49 7.00 -6.93 -5.32
C LYS A 49 6.10 -7.54 -4.25
N ILE A 50 5.57 -6.75 -3.31
CA ILE A 50 4.61 -7.23 -2.31
C ILE A 50 3.35 -7.77 -3.00
N MET A 51 2.85 -7.08 -4.01
CA MET A 51 1.67 -7.52 -4.74
C MET A 51 1.90 -8.79 -5.56
N ASP A 52 3.05 -8.94 -6.20
CA ASP A 52 3.42 -10.19 -6.88
C ASP A 52 3.54 -11.35 -5.90
N TYR A 53 4.14 -11.08 -4.73
CA TYR A 53 4.25 -12.07 -3.66
C TYR A 53 2.87 -12.51 -3.16
N VAL A 54 1.95 -11.58 -2.91
CA VAL A 54 0.59 -11.95 -2.48
C VAL A 54 -0.16 -12.73 -3.57
N ASP A 55 0.03 -12.39 -4.85
CA ASP A 55 -0.61 -13.10 -5.97
C ASP A 55 -0.06 -14.51 -6.20
N SER A 56 1.18 -14.79 -5.76
CA SER A 56 1.79 -16.11 -5.93
C SER A 56 1.41 -17.11 -4.83
N LEU A 57 0.78 -16.66 -3.75
CA LEU A 57 0.37 -17.51 -2.63
C LEU A 57 -0.94 -18.25 -2.93
N HIS A 58 -0.97 -19.52 -2.55
CA HIS A 58 -2.17 -20.34 -2.51
C HIS A 58 -2.80 -20.29 -1.11
N TYR A 59 -4.03 -20.79 -1.01
CA TYR A 59 -4.80 -20.74 0.24
C TYR A 59 -4.09 -21.44 1.42
N GLU A 60 -3.34 -22.50 1.16
CA GLU A 60 -2.59 -23.28 2.15
C GLU A 60 -1.22 -22.72 2.49
N ASP A 61 -0.72 -21.77 1.68
CA ASP A 61 0.61 -21.21 1.85
C ASP A 61 0.67 -20.31 3.09
N ARG A 62 1.76 -20.41 3.83
CA ARG A 62 2.02 -19.52 4.97
C ARG A 62 2.60 -18.21 4.46
N VAL A 63 1.97 -17.10 4.83
CA VAL A 63 2.45 -15.75 4.53
C VAL A 63 3.77 -15.47 5.28
N ASP A 64 4.78 -15.06 4.54
CA ASP A 64 6.07 -14.55 5.00
C ASP A 64 5.93 -13.06 5.31
N TYR A 65 5.50 -12.78 6.53
CA TYR A 65 5.39 -11.41 7.02
C TYR A 65 6.76 -10.73 7.13
N SER A 66 7.85 -11.48 7.36
CA SER A 66 9.20 -10.91 7.45
C SER A 66 9.60 -10.28 6.12
N TYR A 67 9.34 -10.96 5.00
CA TYR A 67 9.52 -10.41 3.66
C TYR A 67 8.72 -9.11 3.46
N ILE A 68 7.43 -9.11 3.81
CA ILE A 68 6.57 -7.92 3.68
C ILE A 68 7.11 -6.75 4.50
N TYR A 69 7.54 -7.00 5.74
CA TYR A 69 8.11 -5.97 6.61
C TYR A 69 9.40 -5.36 6.04
N GLU A 70 10.34 -6.18 5.56
CA GLU A 70 11.57 -5.67 4.96
C GLU A 70 11.30 -4.88 3.68
N MET A 71 10.32 -5.30 2.89
CA MET A 71 9.92 -4.56 1.69
C MET A 71 9.28 -3.21 2.03
N LEU A 72 8.48 -3.12 3.09
CA LEU A 72 7.92 -1.86 3.59
C LEU A 72 9.00 -0.92 4.17
N LYS A 73 10.01 -1.45 4.88
CA LYS A 73 11.15 -0.65 5.36
C LYS A 73 11.96 -0.08 4.19
N THR A 74 12.16 -0.89 3.15
CA THR A 74 12.82 -0.46 1.91
C THR A 74 12.01 0.64 1.24
N ALA A 75 10.68 0.46 1.14
CA ALA A 75 9.77 1.45 0.58
C ALA A 75 9.81 2.79 1.33
N ALA A 76 9.84 2.76 2.67
CA ALA A 76 9.99 3.95 3.51
C ALA A 76 11.32 4.66 3.25
N SER A 77 12.41 3.91 3.16
CA SER A 77 13.75 4.44 2.83
C SER A 77 13.78 5.10 1.45
N VAL A 78 13.15 4.50 0.44
CA VAL A 78 13.05 5.05 -0.94
C VAL A 78 12.24 6.36 -0.98
N CYS A 79 11.28 6.51 -0.05
CA CYS A 79 10.47 7.72 0.06
C CYS A 79 11.11 8.79 0.97
N ASP A 80 12.32 8.58 1.48
CA ASP A 80 13.01 9.43 2.46
C ASP A 80 12.20 9.63 3.76
N LEU A 81 11.42 8.63 4.16
CA LEU A 81 10.60 8.65 5.38
C LEU A 81 11.31 7.96 6.53
N ARG A 82 11.18 8.50 7.74
CA ARG A 82 11.68 7.85 8.96
C ARG A 82 10.52 7.20 9.70
N LEU A 83 10.70 5.96 10.11
CA LEU A 83 9.69 5.24 10.91
C LEU A 83 9.48 5.85 12.31
N SER A 84 10.33 6.78 12.72
CA SER A 84 10.20 7.55 13.96
C SER A 84 9.43 8.86 13.81
N ASP A 85 9.01 9.21 12.59
CA ASP A 85 8.23 10.42 12.36
C ASP A 85 6.83 10.27 13.00
N PRO A 86 6.26 11.35 13.54
CA PRO A 86 4.95 11.31 14.16
C PRO A 86 3.88 10.98 13.11
N TYR A 87 2.80 10.32 13.55
CA TYR A 87 1.67 10.03 12.69
C TYR A 87 0.90 11.32 12.33
N ASP A 88 0.16 11.30 11.22
CA ASP A 88 -0.61 12.47 10.74
C ASP A 88 -1.63 13.01 11.76
N TRP A 89 -2.10 12.16 12.66
CA TRP A 89 -3.05 12.52 13.72
C TRP A 89 -2.37 12.94 15.04
N GLU A 90 -1.04 12.86 15.12
CA GLU A 90 -0.28 13.33 16.29
C GLU A 90 0.06 14.81 16.11
N GLU A 91 -0.32 15.64 17.09
CA GLU A 91 0.04 17.05 17.06
C GLU A 91 1.56 17.21 17.10
N SER A 92 2.13 17.97 16.16
CA SER A 92 3.57 18.23 16.05
C SER A 92 4.18 19.02 17.23
N GLY A 93 3.43 19.22 18.33
CA GLY A 93 3.83 19.91 19.54
C GLY A 93 4.31 19.02 20.70
N ALA A 94 4.20 17.69 20.62
CA ALA A 94 4.46 16.79 21.75
C ALA A 94 5.93 16.33 21.91
N ILE A 95 6.89 16.94 21.21
CA ILE A 95 8.32 16.82 21.53
C ILE A 95 8.87 18.18 21.95
N LYS A 96 8.31 18.74 23.03
CA LYS A 96 9.08 19.63 23.92
C LYS A 96 9.49 18.84 25.15
N GLY A 97 10.74 18.38 25.12
CA GLY A 97 11.50 18.09 26.34
C GLY A 97 11.96 16.65 26.49
N LYS A 98 13.23 16.40 26.18
CA LYS A 98 14.15 15.88 27.18
C LYS A 98 15.43 16.72 27.15
N LYS A 99 15.70 17.33 28.31
CA LYS A 99 16.99 17.92 28.69
C LYS A 99 18.07 16.85 28.70
#